data_AF-A0A2U3BC46-F1
#
_entry.id   AF-A0A2U3BC46-F1
#
_cell.length_a   1.000
_cell.length_b   1.000
_cell.length_c   1.000
_cell.angle_alpha   90.00
_cell.angle_beta   90.00
_cell.angle_gamma   90.00
#
_symmetry.space_group_name_H-M   'P 1'
#
loop_
_entity.id
_entity.type
_entity.pdbx_description
1 polymer ?
#
loop_
_entity_poly.entity_id
_entity_poly.type
_entity_poly.pdbx_seq_one_letter_code
_entity_poly.pdbx_strand_id
1 'polypeptide(L)'
;MEWLRPITQALDTHTILGVGFHAFSEFMSRGGPVLWWLALAVALFWLIAFERLLYLYVSFPRRRQTWICMWQKRADRHSWFARQQRAAWLSQAHIELTQHLNLLKVLVTLFPMIGLLGTVTGMISVFDVLEAQGTSQPRLMAGGISMATLPTMAGMVAALAGMFTYSRLSKMSESRELHLERLMRAK
;
A
#
# COMPACT_ATOMS: atom_id res chain seq x y z
N MET A 1 35.22 43.62 10.16
CA MET A 1 35.34 42.18 10.49
C MET A 1 34.00 41.68 11.01
N GLU A 2 32.99 41.56 10.12
CA GLU A 2 31.59 41.31 10.55
C GLU A 2 30.81 40.37 9.61
N TRP A 3 31.48 39.72 8.66
CA TRP A 3 30.84 38.89 7.63
C TRP A 3 30.85 37.37 7.92
N LEU A 4 31.15 36.94 9.16
CA LEU A 4 31.44 35.53 9.44
C LEU A 4 30.74 34.90 10.66
N ARG A 5 29.51 35.31 11.03
CA ARG A 5 28.56 34.49 11.82
C ARG A 5 27.11 34.91 11.52
N PRO A 6 26.08 34.01 11.48
CA PRO A 6 26.07 32.56 11.68
C PRO A 6 25.22 31.80 10.62
N ILE A 7 25.84 31.00 9.76
CA ILE A 7 25.11 29.98 8.95
C ILE A 7 24.67 28.79 9.84
N THR A 8 25.07 28.78 11.11
CA THR A 8 24.86 27.67 12.06
C THR A 8 23.60 27.80 12.94
N GLN A 9 22.70 28.75 12.68
CA GLN A 9 21.50 28.98 13.51
C GLN A 9 20.16 28.59 12.85
N ALA A 10 20.19 27.99 11.65
CA ALA A 10 19.00 27.60 10.89
C ALA A 10 18.83 26.08 10.72
N LEU A 11 19.38 25.28 11.64
CA LEU A 11 19.22 23.82 11.67
C LEU A 11 18.72 23.34 13.03
N ASP A 12 17.61 23.93 13.49
CA ASP A 12 16.81 23.28 14.53
C ASP A 12 16.07 22.11 13.88
N THR A 13 16.43 20.89 14.25
CA THR A 13 15.72 19.65 13.88
C THR A 13 14.21 19.73 14.17
N HIS A 14 13.80 20.54 15.15
CA HIS A 14 12.40 20.84 15.45
C HIS A 14 11.70 21.68 14.36
N THR A 15 12.42 22.61 13.72
CA THR A 15 11.88 23.45 12.64
C THR A 15 11.74 22.65 11.35
N ILE A 16 12.67 21.73 11.04
CA ILE A 16 12.60 20.87 9.84
C ILE A 16 11.42 19.89 9.93
N LEU A 17 11.22 19.26 11.11
CA LEU A 17 10.08 18.38 11.36
C LEU A 17 8.75 19.15 11.33
N GLY A 18 8.72 20.37 11.88
CA GLY A 18 7.56 21.26 11.81
C GLY A 18 7.21 21.68 10.38
N VAL A 19 8.20 22.07 9.58
CA VAL A 19 8.00 22.50 8.18
C VAL A 19 7.41 21.38 7.31
N GLY A 20 7.89 20.14 7.48
CA GLY A 20 7.33 18.98 6.77
C GLY A 20 5.87 18.70 7.14
N PHE A 21 5.54 18.78 8.43
CA PHE A 21 4.16 18.59 8.90
C PHE A 21 3.22 19.70 8.44
N HIS A 22 3.67 20.96 8.47
CA HIS A 22 2.90 22.09 7.97
C HIS A 22 2.64 21.98 6.46
N ALA A 23 3.66 21.66 5.66
CA ALA A 23 3.51 21.47 4.22
C ALA A 23 2.55 20.32 3.89
N PHE A 24 2.61 19.21 4.63
CA PHE A 24 1.65 18.11 4.50
C PHE A 24 0.22 18.55 4.84
N SER A 25 0.02 19.26 5.96
CA SER A 25 -1.31 19.72 6.39
C SER A 25 -1.92 20.71 5.39
N GLU A 26 -1.10 21.57 4.78
CA GLU A 26 -1.53 22.52 3.75
C GLU A 26 -1.90 21.81 2.44
N PHE A 27 -1.15 20.78 2.06
CA PHE A 27 -1.51 19.92 0.94
C PHE A 27 -2.86 19.21 1.20
N MET A 28 -3.04 18.67 2.41
CA MET A 28 -4.28 17.99 2.82
C MET A 28 -5.49 18.92 2.83
N SER A 29 -5.32 20.19 3.25
CA SER A 29 -6.42 21.16 3.24
C SER A 29 -6.80 21.60 1.82
N ARG A 30 -5.84 21.74 0.91
CA ARG A 30 -6.08 22.09 -0.50
C ARG A 30 -6.77 20.98 -1.29
N GLY A 31 -6.45 19.71 -1.03
CA GLY A 31 -7.05 18.55 -1.71
C GLY A 31 -8.46 18.18 -1.20
N GLY A 32 -8.96 18.86 -0.17
CA GLY A 32 -10.30 18.64 0.37
C GLY A 32 -10.46 17.30 1.12
N PRO A 33 -11.71 16.95 1.49
CA PRO A 33 -12.00 15.76 2.29
C PRO A 33 -11.58 14.44 1.63
N VAL A 34 -11.65 14.35 0.30
CA VAL A 34 -11.29 13.14 -0.47
C VAL A 34 -9.85 12.72 -0.23
N LEU A 35 -8.95 13.68 -0.07
CA LEU A 35 -7.54 13.42 0.16
C LEU A 35 -7.30 12.75 1.53
N TRP A 36 -8.12 13.06 2.54
CA TRP A 36 -8.10 12.37 3.84
C TRP A 36 -8.57 10.92 3.74
N TRP A 37 -9.65 10.67 2.99
CA TRP A 37 -10.11 9.31 2.72
C TRP A 37 -9.06 8.49 1.96
N LEU A 38 -8.38 9.12 1.00
CA LEU A 38 -7.26 8.50 0.28
C LEU A 38 -6.09 8.20 1.22
N ALA A 39 -5.69 9.16 2.07
CA ALA A 39 -4.60 8.96 3.02
C ALA A 39 -4.88 7.81 4.00
N LEU A 40 -6.13 7.70 4.48
CA LEU A 40 -6.57 6.57 5.31
C LEU A 40 -6.47 5.25 4.55
N ALA A 41 -6.94 5.20 3.30
CA ALA A 41 -6.85 3.99 2.47
C ALA A 41 -5.40 3.57 2.21
N VAL A 42 -4.50 4.53 2.00
CA VAL A 42 -3.06 4.30 1.85
C VAL A 42 -2.43 3.80 3.16
N ALA A 43 -2.78 4.40 4.30
CA ALA A 43 -2.32 3.94 5.60
C ALA A 43 -2.78 2.51 5.90
N LEU A 44 -4.05 2.20 5.59
CA LEU A 44 -4.60 0.85 5.70
C LEU A 44 -3.85 -0.15 4.82
N PHE A 45 -3.55 0.22 3.58
CA PHE A 45 -2.73 -0.61 2.69
C PHE A 45 -1.35 -0.90 3.26
N TRP A 46 -0.66 0.13 3.76
CA TRP A 46 0.66 -0.04 4.37
C TRP A 46 0.61 -0.90 5.64
N LEU A 47 -0.43 -0.76 6.46
CA LEU A 47 -0.65 -1.59 7.64
C LEU A 47 -0.82 -3.07 7.26
N ILE A 48 -1.70 -3.37 6.29
CA ILE A 48 -1.91 -4.75 5.80
C ILE A 48 -0.63 -5.30 5.15
N ALA A 49 0.06 -4.49 4.35
CA ALA A 49 1.31 -4.88 3.71
C ALA A 49 2.40 -5.20 4.75
N PHE A 50 2.47 -4.41 5.84
CA PHE A 50 3.41 -4.61 6.93
C PHE A 50 3.09 -5.88 7.73
N GLU A 51 1.84 -6.09 8.14
CA GLU A 51 1.39 -7.33 8.79
C GLU A 51 1.76 -8.55 7.95
N ARG A 52 1.54 -8.46 6.64
CA ARG A 52 1.87 -9.53 5.70
C ARG A 52 3.37 -9.76 5.58
N LEU A 53 4.17 -8.69 5.55
CA LEU A 53 5.62 -8.77 5.50
C LEU A 53 6.15 -9.46 6.77
N LEU A 54 5.61 -9.13 7.94
CA LEU A 54 5.90 -9.80 9.20
C LEU A 54 5.51 -11.28 9.18
N TYR A 55 4.30 -11.62 8.69
CA TYR A 55 3.86 -13.02 8.56
C TYR A 55 4.82 -13.84 7.69
N LEU A 56 5.27 -13.28 6.55
CA LEU A 56 6.26 -13.91 5.68
C LEU A 56 7.61 -14.05 6.38
N TYR A 57 8.12 -13.02 7.06
CA TYR A 57 9.43 -13.11 7.71
C TYR A 57 9.44 -14.03 8.96
N VAL A 58 8.38 -14.05 9.75
CA VAL A 58 8.38 -14.67 11.10
C VAL A 58 7.54 -15.95 11.19
N SER A 59 6.32 -15.97 10.66
CA SER A 59 5.36 -17.06 10.90
C SER A 59 5.47 -18.23 9.91
N PHE A 60 5.74 -17.94 8.64
CA PHE A 60 5.90 -18.98 7.61
C PHE A 60 7.03 -20.01 7.87
N PRO A 61 8.24 -19.65 8.35
CA PRO A 61 9.29 -20.64 8.57
C PRO A 61 8.91 -21.72 9.60
N ARG A 62 8.11 -21.38 10.62
CA ARG A 62 7.62 -22.33 11.62
C ARG A 62 6.65 -23.35 11.03
N ARG A 63 5.68 -22.91 10.23
CA ARG A 63 4.71 -23.80 9.55
C ARG A 63 5.37 -24.72 8.54
N ARG A 64 6.33 -24.20 7.76
CA ARG A 64 7.09 -24.96 6.77
C ARG A 64 7.81 -26.16 7.42
N GLN A 65 8.42 -25.96 8.58
CA GLN A 65 9.15 -27.00 9.29
C GLN A 65 8.22 -28.13 9.77
N THR A 66 6.99 -27.81 10.20
CA THR A 66 6.01 -28.81 10.62
C THR A 66 5.64 -29.75 9.48
N TRP A 67 5.31 -29.22 8.29
CA TRP A 67 4.97 -30.04 7.12
C TRP A 67 6.15 -30.90 6.64
N ILE A 68 7.37 -30.35 6.64
CA ILE A 68 8.57 -31.10 6.28
C ILE A 68 8.83 -32.24 7.28
N CYS A 69 8.70 -31.98 8.59
CA CYS A 69 8.89 -32.98 9.63
C CYS A 69 7.84 -34.11 9.53
N MET A 70 6.56 -33.76 9.31
CA MET A 70 5.49 -34.74 9.12
C MET A 70 5.69 -35.59 7.87
N TRP A 71 6.19 -35.00 6.78
CA TRP A 71 6.51 -35.74 5.56
C TRP A 71 7.71 -36.69 5.76
N GLN A 72 8.78 -36.22 6.41
CA GLN A 72 9.98 -37.01 6.66
C GLN A 72 9.75 -38.21 7.58
N LYS A 73 8.78 -38.12 8.50
CA LYS A 73 8.42 -39.22 9.41
C LYS A 73 7.65 -40.37 8.74
N ARG A 74 7.17 -40.23 7.49
CA ARG A 74 6.43 -41.31 6.81
C ARG A 74 7.35 -42.36 6.19
N ALA A 75 7.06 -43.63 6.51
CA ALA A 75 7.67 -44.80 5.89
C ALA A 75 7.23 -44.99 4.44
N ASP A 76 5.97 -44.66 4.12
CA ASP A 76 5.37 -44.92 2.81
C ASP A 76 5.06 -43.61 2.06
N ARG A 77 5.88 -43.30 1.03
CA ARG A 77 5.90 -42.00 0.33
C ARG A 77 5.43 -42.08 -1.12
N HIS A 78 5.30 -43.28 -1.68
CA HIS A 78 4.95 -43.49 -3.08
C HIS A 78 3.50 -43.95 -3.29
N SER A 79 2.78 -44.27 -2.21
CA SER A 79 1.37 -44.64 -2.28
C SER A 79 0.51 -43.51 -2.85
N TRP A 80 -0.59 -43.88 -3.50
CA TRP A 80 -1.56 -42.92 -4.05
C TRP A 80 -2.08 -41.95 -2.97
N PHE A 81 -2.29 -42.45 -1.75
CA PHE A 81 -2.68 -41.66 -0.59
C PHE A 81 -1.62 -40.62 -0.18
N ALA A 82 -0.32 -40.97 -0.24
CA ALA A 82 0.76 -40.02 0.05
C ALA A 82 0.81 -38.86 -0.96
N ARG A 83 0.53 -39.13 -2.25
CA ARG A 83 0.46 -38.09 -3.29
C ARG A 83 -0.70 -37.12 -3.06
N GLN A 84 -1.87 -37.63 -2.67
CA GLN A 84 -3.05 -36.80 -2.41
C GLN A 84 -2.87 -35.94 -1.15
N GLN A 85 -2.24 -36.49 -0.11
CA GLN A 85 -1.93 -35.72 1.09
C GLN A 85 -0.91 -34.60 0.85
N ARG A 86 0.11 -34.84 0.01
CA ARG A 86 1.03 -33.80 -0.44
C ARG A 86 0.31 -32.69 -1.19
N ALA A 87 -0.58 -33.04 -2.12
CA ALA A 87 -1.37 -32.06 -2.87
C ALA A 87 -2.26 -31.21 -1.95
N ALA A 88 -2.83 -31.83 -0.90
CA ALA A 88 -3.61 -31.11 0.11
C ALA A 88 -2.75 -30.10 0.89
N TRP A 89 -1.54 -30.47 1.33
CA TRP A 89 -0.63 -29.54 2.03
C TRP A 89 -0.11 -28.41 1.15
N LEU A 90 0.19 -28.68 -0.12
CA LEU A 90 0.57 -27.64 -1.08
C LEU A 90 -0.59 -26.66 -1.33
N SER A 91 -1.83 -27.17 -1.47
CA SER A 91 -3.02 -26.33 -1.60
C SER A 91 -3.26 -25.45 -0.37
N GLN A 92 -3.12 -26.02 0.84
CA GLN A 92 -3.22 -25.23 2.09
C GLN A 92 -2.14 -24.14 2.16
N ALA A 93 -0.90 -24.47 1.81
CA ALA A 93 0.19 -23.49 1.74
C ALA A 93 -0.13 -22.36 0.76
N HIS A 94 -0.64 -22.69 -0.43
CA HIS A 94 -1.04 -21.72 -1.44
C HIS A 94 -2.10 -20.76 -0.92
N ILE A 95 -3.18 -21.28 -0.31
CA ILE A 95 -4.28 -20.46 0.23
C ILE A 95 -3.76 -19.49 1.29
N GLU A 96 -2.96 -19.95 2.24
CA GLU A 96 -2.36 -19.10 3.27
C GLU A 96 -1.43 -18.02 2.67
N LEU A 97 -0.70 -18.38 1.60
CA LEU A 97 0.22 -17.53 0.87
C LEU A 97 -0.47 -16.52 -0.08
N THR A 98 -1.76 -16.70 -0.41
CA THR A 98 -2.50 -15.80 -1.31
C THR A 98 -3.63 -15.00 -0.66
N GLN A 99 -4.19 -15.45 0.47
CA GLN A 99 -5.41 -14.87 1.08
C GLN A 99 -5.39 -13.32 1.22
N HIS A 100 -4.28 -12.72 1.68
CA HIS A 100 -4.19 -11.27 1.90
C HIS A 100 -3.63 -10.52 0.69
N LEU A 101 -3.02 -11.22 -0.28
CA LEU A 101 -2.49 -10.60 -1.50
C LEU A 101 -3.62 -10.08 -2.38
N ASN A 102 -4.74 -10.81 -2.46
CA ASN A 102 -5.91 -10.36 -3.22
C ASN A 102 -6.49 -9.05 -2.67
N LEU A 103 -6.55 -8.89 -1.35
CA LEU A 103 -7.00 -7.65 -0.72
C LEU A 103 -6.08 -6.47 -1.06
N LEU A 104 -4.76 -6.65 -0.96
CA LEU A 104 -3.78 -5.63 -1.35
C LEU A 104 -3.95 -5.23 -2.82
N LYS A 105 -4.17 -6.20 -3.72
CA LYS A 105 -4.41 -5.93 -5.15
C LYS A 105 -5.64 -5.05 -5.36
N VAL A 106 -6.75 -5.35 -4.66
CA VAL A 106 -7.98 -4.58 -4.73
C VAL A 106 -7.75 -3.15 -4.23
N LEU A 107 -7.08 -2.96 -3.09
CA LEU A 107 -6.78 -1.62 -2.56
C LEU A 107 -5.97 -0.78 -3.54
N VAL A 108 -4.94 -1.35 -4.18
CA VAL A 108 -4.13 -0.66 -5.19
C VAL A 108 -4.97 -0.19 -6.37
N THR A 109 -5.93 -1.00 -6.83
CA THR A 109 -6.84 -0.61 -7.91
C THR A 109 -7.88 0.43 -7.50
N LEU A 110 -8.16 0.56 -6.20
CA LEU A 110 -9.11 1.55 -5.68
C LEU A 110 -8.49 2.95 -5.54
N PHE A 111 -7.19 3.09 -5.31
CA PHE A 111 -6.56 4.42 -5.12
C PHE A 111 -6.80 5.40 -6.28
N PRO A 112 -6.67 5.03 -7.57
CA PRO A 112 -6.97 5.93 -8.68
C PRO A 112 -8.46 6.29 -8.74
N MET A 113 -9.35 5.35 -8.37
CA MET A 113 -10.80 5.58 -8.36
C MET A 113 -11.20 6.59 -7.28
N ILE A 114 -10.58 6.53 -6.09
CA ILE A 114 -10.74 7.53 -5.04
C ILE A 114 -10.21 8.91 -5.52
N GLY A 115 -9.07 8.92 -6.21
CA GLY A 115 -8.51 10.15 -6.79
C GLY A 115 -9.38 10.77 -7.88
N LEU A 116 -10.08 9.95 -8.67
CA LEU A 116 -11.07 10.40 -9.65
C LEU A 116 -12.32 10.97 -8.98
N LEU A 117 -12.78 10.40 -7.86
CA LEU A 117 -13.88 10.97 -7.07
C LEU A 117 -13.53 12.38 -6.55
N GLY A 118 -12.25 12.65 -6.30
CA GLY A 118 -11.72 13.97 -5.99
C GLY A 118 -11.94 14.99 -7.12
N THR A 119 -11.80 14.59 -8.38
CA THR A 119 -12.02 15.52 -9.51
C THR A 119 -13.48 15.92 -9.60
N VAL A 120 -14.39 14.95 -9.43
CA VAL A 120 -15.84 15.18 -9.50
C VAL A 120 -16.26 16.13 -8.38
N THR A 121 -15.86 15.86 -7.14
CA THR A 121 -16.18 16.72 -5.99
C THR A 121 -15.56 18.11 -6.10
N GLY A 122 -14.31 18.21 -6.58
CA GLY A 122 -13.66 19.51 -6.83
C GLY A 122 -14.37 20.32 -7.91
N MET A 123 -14.78 19.69 -9.02
CA MET A 123 -15.52 20.40 -10.08
C MET A 123 -16.92 20.83 -9.65
N ILE A 124 -17.59 20.06 -8.78
CA ILE A 124 -18.85 20.51 -8.15
C ILE A 124 -18.60 21.80 -7.36
N SER A 125 -17.54 21.87 -6.56
CA SER A 125 -17.22 23.09 -5.80
C SER A 125 -16.95 24.32 -6.67
N VAL A 126 -16.43 24.13 -7.90
CA VAL A 126 -16.25 25.24 -8.86
C VAL A 126 -17.59 25.75 -9.37
N PHE A 127 -18.54 24.85 -9.65
CA PHE A 127 -19.89 25.23 -10.06
C PHE A 127 -20.65 25.93 -8.93
N ASP A 128 -20.51 25.48 -7.68
CA ASP A 128 -21.12 26.14 -6.52
C ASP A 128 -20.62 27.59 -6.35
N VAL A 129 -19.32 27.83 -6.56
CA VAL A 129 -18.73 29.19 -6.54
C VAL A 129 -19.26 30.05 -7.69
N LEU A 130 -19.40 29.47 -8.88
CA LEU A 130 -19.93 30.16 -10.05
C LEU A 130 -21.40 30.57 -9.84
N GLU A 131 -22.21 29.70 -9.25
CA GLU A 131 -23.62 29.99 -8.95
C GLU A 131 -23.74 31.08 -7.88
N ALA A 132 -22.96 31.00 -6.80
CA ALA A 132 -23.06 31.92 -5.68
C ALA A 132 -22.50 33.33 -5.96
N GLN A 133 -21.42 33.43 -6.75
CA GLN A 133 -20.65 34.68 -6.90
C GLN A 133 -20.42 35.10 -8.37
N GLY A 134 -20.89 34.30 -9.33
CA GLY A 134 -20.62 34.52 -10.74
C GLY A 134 -19.13 34.40 -11.09
N THR A 135 -18.72 35.04 -12.18
CA THR A 135 -17.33 35.06 -12.65
C THR A 135 -16.45 36.10 -11.93
N SER A 136 -16.96 36.72 -10.87
CA SER A 136 -16.34 37.87 -10.21
C SER A 136 -15.14 37.51 -9.31
N GLN A 137 -14.98 36.25 -8.91
CA GLN A 137 -13.88 35.79 -8.03
C GLN A 137 -13.10 34.59 -8.61
N PRO A 138 -12.22 34.81 -9.61
CA PRO A 138 -11.44 33.74 -10.24
C PRO A 138 -10.54 32.96 -9.27
N ARG A 139 -10.13 33.58 -8.16
CA ARG A 139 -9.24 32.98 -7.16
C ARG A 139 -9.91 31.82 -6.41
N LEU A 140 -11.21 31.90 -6.16
CA LEU A 140 -11.97 30.83 -5.53
C LEU A 140 -12.19 29.67 -6.51
N MET A 141 -12.45 29.97 -7.79
CA MET A 141 -12.54 28.96 -8.85
C MET A 141 -11.22 28.19 -9.01
N ALA A 142 -10.08 28.88 -9.00
CA ALA A 142 -8.77 28.25 -9.02
C ALA A 142 -8.54 27.28 -7.84
N GLY A 143 -9.12 27.60 -6.67
CA GLY A 143 -9.13 26.72 -5.50
C GLY A 143 -9.87 25.40 -5.76
N GLY A 144 -11.07 25.44 -6.34
CA GLY A 144 -11.85 24.24 -6.67
C GLY A 144 -11.18 23.36 -7.73
N ILE A 145 -10.52 23.97 -8.72
CA ILE A 145 -9.72 23.24 -9.73
C ILE A 145 -8.50 22.56 -9.09
N SER A 146 -7.82 23.24 -8.15
CA SER A 146 -6.72 22.63 -7.40
C SER A 146 -7.23 21.47 -6.53
N MET A 147 -8.39 21.63 -5.88
CA MET A 147 -9.02 20.57 -5.11
C MET A 147 -9.36 19.35 -5.98
N ALA A 148 -9.75 19.57 -7.24
CA ALA A 148 -10.04 18.49 -8.18
C ALA A 148 -8.77 17.69 -8.57
N THR A 149 -7.66 18.38 -8.84
CA THR A 149 -6.47 17.76 -9.44
C THR A 149 -5.52 17.11 -8.44
N LEU A 150 -5.42 17.64 -7.21
CA LEU A 150 -4.49 17.12 -6.19
C LEU A 150 -4.79 15.66 -5.78
N PRO A 151 -6.05 15.25 -5.50
CA PRO A 151 -6.37 13.87 -5.15
C PRO A 151 -6.07 12.88 -6.27
N THR A 152 -6.20 13.27 -7.54
CA THR A 152 -5.90 12.40 -8.68
C THR A 152 -4.41 12.12 -8.78
N MET A 153 -3.58 13.15 -8.67
CA MET A 153 -2.12 12.98 -8.65
C MET A 153 -1.69 12.11 -7.47
N ALA A 154 -2.21 12.38 -6.27
CA ALA A 154 -1.91 11.59 -5.08
C ALA A 154 -2.36 10.13 -5.24
N GLY A 155 -3.56 9.88 -5.78
CA GLY A 155 -4.10 8.55 -6.01
C GLY A 155 -3.28 7.73 -7.00
N MET A 156 -2.79 8.35 -8.08
CA MET A 156 -1.90 7.68 -9.04
C MET A 156 -0.54 7.35 -8.44
N VAL A 157 0.07 8.28 -7.70
CA VAL A 157 1.36 8.04 -7.03
C VAL A 157 1.22 6.90 -6.00
N ALA A 158 0.15 6.92 -5.20
CA ALA A 158 -0.16 5.86 -4.26
C ALA A 158 -0.38 4.50 -4.95
N ALA A 159 -1.08 4.48 -6.09
CA ALA A 159 -1.30 3.26 -6.87
C ALA A 159 0.01 2.69 -7.42
N LEU A 160 0.90 3.54 -7.94
CA LEU A 160 2.21 3.11 -8.43
C LEU A 160 3.06 2.49 -7.32
N ALA A 161 3.19 3.19 -6.17
CA ALA A 161 3.93 2.69 -5.03
C ALA A 161 3.31 1.39 -4.45
N GLY A 162 1.98 1.34 -4.39
CA GLY A 162 1.24 0.18 -3.94
C GLY A 162 1.40 -1.02 -4.87
N MET A 163 1.37 -0.82 -6.18
CA MET A 163 1.58 -1.87 -7.18
C MET A 163 2.99 -2.46 -7.09
N PHE A 164 4.00 -1.61 -6.91
CA PHE A 164 5.38 -2.07 -6.71
C PHE A 164 5.50 -2.95 -5.47
N THR A 165 4.92 -2.50 -4.36
CA THR A 165 4.91 -3.24 -3.08
C THR A 165 4.17 -4.57 -3.21
N TYR A 166 2.97 -4.56 -3.81
CA TYR A 166 2.20 -5.78 -4.09
C TYR A 166 2.99 -6.76 -4.97
N SER A 167 3.63 -6.29 -6.05
CA SER A 167 4.42 -7.13 -6.94
C SER A 167 5.58 -7.81 -6.21
N ARG A 168 6.28 -7.07 -5.35
CA ARG A 168 7.36 -7.62 -4.51
C ARG A 168 6.83 -8.69 -3.54
N LEU A 169 5.74 -8.41 -2.82
CA LEU A 169 5.14 -9.36 -1.87
C LEU A 169 4.63 -10.62 -2.58
N SER A 170 3.99 -10.47 -3.74
CA SER A 170 3.49 -11.59 -4.54
C SER A 170 4.62 -12.50 -5.02
N LYS A 171 5.69 -11.92 -5.59
CA LYS A 171 6.88 -12.69 -6.02
C LYS A 171 7.55 -13.43 -4.86
N MET A 172 7.62 -12.81 -3.68
CA MET A 172 8.17 -13.48 -2.49
C MET A 172 7.30 -14.66 -2.04
N SER A 173 5.98 -14.54 -2.17
CA SER A 173 5.02 -15.59 -1.84
C SER A 173 5.17 -16.81 -2.76
N GLU A 174 5.17 -16.56 -4.07
CA GLU A 174 5.34 -17.57 -5.12
C GLU A 174 6.69 -18.29 -5.00
N SER A 175 7.78 -17.54 -4.77
CA SER A 175 9.11 -18.12 -4.58
C SER A 175 9.16 -19.09 -3.39
N ARG A 176 8.44 -18.79 -2.30
CA ARG A 176 8.37 -19.64 -1.11
C ARG A 176 7.52 -20.89 -1.33
N GLU A 177 6.43 -20.77 -2.08
CA GLU A 177 5.61 -21.90 -2.51
C GLU A 177 6.42 -22.87 -3.36
N LEU A 178 7.11 -22.35 -4.39
CA LEU A 178 7.99 -23.15 -5.26
C LEU A 178 9.13 -23.80 -4.48
N HIS A 179 9.72 -23.10 -3.52
CA HIS A 179 10.76 -23.67 -2.67
C HIS A 179 10.23 -24.83 -1.81
N LEU A 180 9.03 -24.69 -1.23
CA LEU A 180 8.38 -25.76 -0.49
C LEU A 180 8.10 -26.98 -1.39
N GLU A 181 7.57 -26.74 -2.59
CA GLU A 181 7.30 -27.81 -3.56
C GLU A 181 8.57 -28.56 -3.95
N ARG A 182 9.67 -27.84 -4.23
CA ARG A 182 10.97 -28.46 -4.53
C ARG A 182 11.46 -29.33 -3.37
N LEU A 183 11.33 -28.88 -2.13
CA LEU A 183 11.72 -29.67 -0.96
C LEU A 183 10.88 -30.95 -0.79
N MET A 184 9.62 -30.93 -1.20
CA MET A 184 8.75 -32.12 -1.19
C MET A 184 8.95 -33.05 -2.40
N ARG A 185 9.52 -32.55 -3.51
CA ARG A 185 9.82 -33.34 -4.72
C ARG A 185 11.23 -33.97 -4.70
N ALA A 186 12.20 -33.32 -4.06
CA ALA A 186 13.62 -33.70 -4.11
C ALA A 186 14.03 -34.87 -3.20
N LYS A 187 13.08 -35.67 -2.71
CA LYS A 187 13.32 -36.78 -1.77
C LYS A 187 12.17 -37.79 -1.80
#